data_AF-A0A7S0SF92-F1
#
_entry.id   AF-A0A7S0SF92-F1
#
_cell.length_a   1.000
_cell.length_b   1.000
_cell.length_c   1.000
_cell.angle_alpha   90.00
_cell.angle_beta   90.00
_cell.angle_gamma   90.00
#
_symmetry.space_group_name_H-M   'P 1'
#
loop_
_entity.id
_entity.type
_entity.pdbx_description
1 polymer ?
#
loop_
_entity_poly.entity_id
_entity_poly.type
_entity_poly.pdbx_seq_one_letter_code
_entity_poly.pdbx_strand_id
1 'polypeptide(L)'
;MEDNLPRHTRTVTLGELVERVVTGAHSELHALAHNLPGQPEAERKRELARFLHNLRQRLVRLALVAEWAPVQKRAMISVLCGDMLGQLRQHERAFTDSADRLFSLHGQMEWARAPLFDLPGALDVLCNGRYSCLPAAIADVAPRLAPGVV
;
A
#
# COMPACT_ATOMS: atom_id res chain seq x y z
N MET A 1 24.90 -13.27 -16.54
CA MET A 1 24.69 -11.97 -15.85
C MET A 1 23.22 -11.90 -15.39
N GLU A 2 22.74 -12.93 -14.67
CA GLU A 2 21.30 -13.09 -14.33
C GLU A 2 21.05 -13.34 -12.83
N ASP A 3 22.10 -13.48 -12.00
CA ASP A 3 21.97 -14.11 -10.67
C ASP A 3 21.71 -13.17 -9.47
N ASN A 4 21.35 -11.90 -9.67
CA ASN A 4 21.22 -10.95 -8.54
C ASN A 4 19.94 -10.11 -8.55
N LEU A 5 18.84 -10.60 -9.11
CA LEU A 5 17.55 -9.94 -8.90
C LEU A 5 16.95 -10.36 -7.54
N PRO A 6 16.60 -9.43 -6.65
CA PRO A 6 15.84 -9.73 -5.44
C PRO A 6 14.56 -10.47 -5.81
N ARG A 7 14.34 -11.61 -5.14
CA ARG A 7 13.13 -12.43 -5.33
C ARG A 7 11.94 -11.69 -4.73
N HIS A 8 11.01 -11.27 -5.58
CA HIS A 8 9.74 -10.66 -5.14
C HIS A 8 8.58 -11.65 -5.27
N THR A 9 8.71 -12.64 -6.15
CA THR A 9 7.68 -13.64 -6.44
C THR A 9 7.76 -14.77 -5.42
N ARG A 10 6.70 -14.92 -4.64
CA ARG A 10 6.54 -16.08 -3.77
C ARG A 10 6.18 -17.29 -4.62
N THR A 11 6.98 -18.33 -4.53
CA THR A 11 6.73 -19.61 -5.17
C THR A 11 6.34 -20.66 -4.14
N VAL A 12 5.56 -21.65 -4.58
CA VAL A 12 5.16 -22.81 -3.77
C VAL A 12 5.58 -24.05 -4.54
N THR A 13 6.06 -25.06 -3.83
CA THR A 13 6.46 -26.31 -4.49
C THR A 13 5.22 -27.10 -4.92
N LEU A 14 5.35 -27.86 -6.01
CA LEU A 14 4.23 -28.70 -6.47
C LEU A 14 3.84 -29.74 -5.40
N GLY A 15 4.81 -30.27 -4.64
CA GLY A 15 4.56 -31.22 -3.55
C GLY A 15 3.66 -30.64 -2.46
N GLU A 16 3.97 -29.43 -1.97
CA GLU A 16 3.12 -28.73 -0.99
C GLU A 16 1.71 -28.47 -1.52
N LEU A 17 1.58 -28.15 -2.81
CA LEU A 17 0.27 -27.93 -3.43
C LEU A 17 -0.55 -29.22 -3.47
N VAL A 18 0.06 -30.34 -3.86
CA VAL A 18 -0.58 -31.67 -3.86
C VAL A 18 -1.01 -32.04 -2.45
N GLU A 19 -0.12 -31.91 -1.47
CA GLU A 19 -0.40 -32.21 -0.07
C GLU A 19 -1.60 -31.40 0.44
N ARG A 20 -1.64 -30.09 0.18
CA ARG A 20 -2.77 -29.25 0.59
C ARG A 20 -4.09 -29.66 -0.05
N VAL A 21 -4.09 -30.05 -1.33
CA VAL A 21 -5.30 -30.51 -2.02
C VAL A 21 -5.78 -31.84 -1.44
N VAL A 22 -4.87 -32.79 -1.19
CA VAL A 22 -5.20 -34.10 -0.63
C VAL A 22 -5.70 -33.97 0.81
N THR A 23 -5.00 -33.23 1.66
CA THR A 23 -5.38 -33.01 3.06
C THR A 23 -6.71 -32.26 3.16
N GLY A 24 -6.93 -31.25 2.29
CA GLY A 24 -8.22 -30.55 2.22
C GLY A 24 -9.36 -31.43 1.73
N ALA A 25 -9.14 -32.28 0.73
CA ALA A 25 -10.14 -33.24 0.27
C ALA A 25 -10.48 -34.28 1.35
N HIS A 26 -9.47 -34.73 2.09
CA HIS A 26 -9.66 -35.68 3.18
C HIS A 26 -10.46 -35.07 4.33
N SER A 27 -10.16 -33.83 4.75
CA SER A 27 -10.89 -33.16 5.82
C SER A 27 -12.34 -32.87 5.44
N GLU A 28 -12.59 -32.45 4.20
CA GLU A 28 -13.96 -32.25 3.69
C GLU A 28 -14.75 -33.56 3.63
N LEU A 29 -14.14 -34.65 3.16
CA LEU A 29 -14.77 -35.97 3.14
C LEU A 29 -15.05 -36.47 4.56
N HIS A 30 -14.11 -36.25 5.49
CA HIS A 30 -14.29 -36.60 6.89
C HIS A 30 -15.46 -35.82 7.51
N ALA A 31 -15.55 -34.50 7.28
CA ALA A 31 -16.66 -33.68 7.74
C ALA A 31 -18.01 -34.14 7.15
N LEU A 32 -18.05 -34.47 5.86
CA LEU A 32 -19.23 -35.05 5.22
C LEU A 32 -19.62 -36.36 5.90
N ALA A 33 -18.68 -37.30 6.10
CA ALA A 33 -18.96 -38.58 6.74
C ALA A 33 -19.61 -38.43 8.13
N HIS A 34 -19.26 -37.37 8.88
CA HIS A 34 -19.85 -37.08 10.20
C HIS A 34 -21.23 -36.42 10.11
N ASN A 35 -21.50 -35.64 9.07
CA ASN A 35 -22.73 -34.84 8.92
C ASN A 35 -23.84 -35.56 8.11
N LEU A 36 -23.48 -36.57 7.32
CA LEU A 36 -24.40 -37.36 6.52
C LEU A 36 -25.38 -38.27 7.30
N PRO A 37 -25.03 -38.90 8.44
CA PRO A 37 -25.97 -39.74 9.18
C PRO A 37 -27.08 -38.86 9.79
N GLY A 38 -28.33 -39.10 9.39
CA GLY A 38 -29.51 -38.34 9.83
C GLY A 38 -30.16 -37.48 8.73
N GLN A 39 -29.48 -37.26 7.60
CA GLN A 39 -30.03 -36.56 6.44
C GLN A 39 -30.90 -37.49 5.58
N PRO A 40 -31.96 -36.97 4.92
CA PRO A 40 -32.74 -37.72 3.95
C PRO A 40 -31.87 -38.15 2.76
N GLU A 41 -32.19 -39.31 2.17
CA GLU A 41 -31.34 -39.94 1.14
C GLU A 41 -31.10 -39.04 -0.08
N ALA A 42 -32.10 -38.24 -0.47
CA ALA A 42 -32.00 -37.30 -1.58
C ALA A 42 -30.96 -36.19 -1.31
N GLU A 43 -30.96 -35.62 -0.11
CA GLU A 43 -30.01 -34.56 0.26
C GLU A 43 -28.60 -35.14 0.44
N ARG A 44 -28.50 -36.35 0.99
CA ARG A 44 -27.24 -37.10 1.10
C ARG A 44 -26.56 -37.29 -0.25
N LYS A 45 -27.32 -37.76 -1.25
CA LYS A 45 -26.83 -37.96 -2.63
C LYS A 45 -26.41 -36.63 -3.25
N ARG A 46 -27.17 -35.55 -3.00
CA ARG A 46 -26.87 -34.21 -3.51
C ARG A 46 -25.55 -33.66 -2.95
N GLU A 47 -25.33 -33.76 -1.65
CA GLU A 47 -24.09 -33.33 -1.00
C GLU A 47 -22.87 -34.13 -1.47
N LEU A 48 -23.00 -35.45 -1.59
CA LEU A 48 -21.93 -36.28 -2.15
C LEU A 48 -21.60 -35.91 -3.60
N ALA A 49 -22.62 -35.69 -4.43
CA ALA A 49 -22.42 -35.28 -5.82
C ALA A 49 -21.72 -33.91 -5.91
N ARG A 50 -22.09 -32.95 -5.05
CA ARG A 50 -21.42 -31.65 -4.94
C ARG A 50 -19.95 -31.80 -4.56
N PHE A 51 -19.66 -32.60 -3.54
CA PHE A 51 -18.29 -32.88 -3.11
C PHE A 51 -17.45 -33.49 -4.23
N LEU A 52 -17.95 -34.55 -4.88
CA LEU A 52 -17.25 -35.22 -5.98
C LEU A 52 -17.02 -34.27 -7.14
N HIS A 53 -18.00 -33.42 -7.47
CA HIS A 53 -17.83 -32.40 -8.50
C HIS A 53 -16.70 -31.43 -8.14
N ASN A 54 -16.72 -30.88 -6.92
CA ASN A 54 -15.71 -29.93 -6.46
C ASN A 54 -14.31 -30.55 -6.36
N LEU A 55 -14.22 -31.81 -5.92
CA LEU A 55 -12.98 -32.58 -5.88
C LEU A 55 -12.43 -32.79 -7.29
N ARG A 56 -13.28 -33.20 -8.24
CA ARG A 56 -12.89 -33.38 -9.65
C ARG A 56 -12.33 -32.08 -10.23
N GLN A 57 -13.01 -30.96 -10.03
CA GLN A 57 -12.54 -29.65 -10.52
C GLN A 57 -11.18 -29.27 -9.93
N ARG A 58 -10.97 -29.50 -8.62
CA ARG A 58 -9.67 -29.26 -7.97
C ARG A 58 -8.57 -30.14 -8.54
N LEU A 59 -8.82 -31.43 -8.73
CA LEU A 59 -7.84 -32.37 -9.29
C LEU A 59 -7.50 -32.04 -10.75
N VAL A 60 -8.48 -31.63 -11.56
CA VAL A 60 -8.23 -31.19 -12.95
C VAL A 60 -7.33 -29.95 -12.98
N ARG A 61 -7.59 -28.95 -12.12
CA ARG A 61 -6.73 -27.76 -12.01
C ARG A 61 -5.32 -28.13 -11.54
N LEU A 62 -5.20 -29.03 -10.58
CA LEU A 62 -3.91 -29.52 -10.09
C LEU A 62 -3.14 -30.27 -11.19
N ALA A 63 -3.81 -31.11 -11.97
CA ALA A 63 -3.22 -31.82 -13.11
C ALA A 63 -2.70 -30.84 -14.17
N LEU A 64 -3.47 -29.80 -14.50
CA LEU A 64 -3.02 -28.76 -15.42
C LEU A 64 -1.75 -28.05 -14.90
N VAL A 65 -1.73 -27.69 -13.61
CA VAL A 65 -0.54 -27.07 -12.99
C VAL A 65 0.65 -28.03 -13.01
N ALA A 66 0.41 -29.32 -12.76
CA ALA A 66 1.44 -30.35 -12.78
C ALA A 66 1.97 -30.65 -14.20
N GLU A 67 1.18 -30.47 -15.25
CA GLU A 67 1.63 -30.55 -16.64
C GLU A 67 2.46 -29.31 -17.04
N TRP A 68 2.12 -28.14 -16.49
CA TRP A 68 2.81 -26.89 -16.78
C TRP A 68 4.14 -26.74 -16.01
N ALA A 69 4.20 -27.24 -14.77
CA ALA A 69 5.37 -27.18 -13.91
C ALA A 69 6.67 -27.77 -14.52
N PRO A 70 6.67 -28.96 -15.16
CA PRO A 70 7.88 -29.57 -15.73
C PRO A 70 8.33 -28.90 -17.03
N VAL A 71 7.53 -28.01 -17.63
CA VAL A 71 7.99 -27.13 -18.71
C VAL A 71 8.83 -26.02 -18.08
N GLN A 72 10.01 -26.40 -17.56
CA GLN A 72 10.86 -25.60 -16.66
C GLN A 72 11.11 -24.18 -17.16
N LYS A 73 11.22 -24.00 -18.50
CA LYS A 73 11.39 -22.68 -19.10
C LYS A 73 10.21 -21.73 -18.84
N ARG A 74 8.96 -22.20 -18.91
CA ARG A 74 7.77 -21.34 -18.74
C ARG A 74 7.57 -20.93 -17.29
N ALA A 75 7.72 -21.87 -16.37
CA ALA A 75 7.63 -21.58 -14.94
C ALA A 75 8.72 -20.60 -14.50
N MET A 76 9.96 -20.82 -14.94
CA MET A 76 11.09 -19.92 -14.66
C MET A 76 10.90 -18.52 -15.24
N ILE A 77 10.43 -18.41 -16.49
CA ILE A 77 10.11 -17.11 -17.11
C ILE A 77 9.04 -16.39 -16.30
N SER A 78 8.00 -17.09 -15.85
CA SER A 78 6.92 -16.46 -15.07
C SER A 78 7.42 -15.89 -13.73
N VAL A 79 8.33 -16.60 -13.07
CA VAL A 79 8.96 -16.15 -11.82
C VAL A 79 9.86 -14.95 -12.08
N LEU A 80 10.69 -15.02 -13.12
CA LEU A 80 11.59 -13.91 -13.50
C LEU A 80 10.80 -12.64 -13.85
N CYS A 81 9.75 -12.75 -14.66
CA CYS A 81 8.87 -11.63 -14.99
C CYS A 81 8.19 -11.08 -13.74
N GLY A 82 7.77 -11.95 -12.80
CA GLY A 82 7.20 -11.53 -11.52
C GLY A 82 8.21 -10.75 -10.66
N ASP A 83 9.47 -11.20 -10.64
CA ASP A 83 10.55 -10.53 -9.90
C ASP A 83 10.87 -9.15 -10.49
N MET A 84 11.01 -9.08 -11.82
CA MET A 84 11.19 -7.80 -12.54
C MET A 84 10.02 -6.84 -12.30
N LEU A 85 8.78 -7.33 -12.35
CA LEU A 85 7.60 -6.51 -12.06
C LEU A 85 7.59 -6.02 -10.61
N GLY A 86 8.05 -6.85 -9.67
CA GLY A 86 8.23 -6.48 -8.27
C GLY A 86 9.19 -5.32 -8.09
N GLN A 87 10.32 -5.34 -8.78
CA GLN A 87 11.29 -4.24 -8.78
C GLN A 87 10.72 -2.97 -9.41
N LEU A 88 10.06 -3.09 -10.57
CA LEU A 88 9.44 -1.95 -11.23
C LEU A 88 8.43 -1.24 -10.30
N ARG A 89 7.63 -2.01 -9.55
CA ARG A 89 6.72 -1.46 -8.53
C ARG A 89 7.44 -0.79 -7.38
N GLN A 90 8.61 -1.29 -6.98
CA GLN A 90 9.42 -0.63 -5.95
C GLN A 90 9.96 0.72 -6.45
N HIS A 91 10.42 0.79 -7.69
CA HIS A 91 10.86 2.04 -8.31
C HIS A 91 9.71 3.05 -8.47
N GLU A 92 8.54 2.60 -8.92
CA GLU A 92 7.34 3.43 -9.01
C GLU A 92 7.02 4.09 -7.66
N ARG A 93 7.00 3.30 -6.57
CA ARG A 93 6.79 3.82 -5.20
C ARG A 93 7.89 4.77 -4.76
N ALA A 94 9.14 4.50 -5.11
CA ALA A 94 10.25 5.37 -4.78
C ALA A 94 10.11 6.73 -5.50
N PHE A 95 9.66 6.74 -6.75
CA PHE A 95 9.41 7.99 -7.49
C PHE A 95 8.27 8.80 -6.89
N THR A 96 7.15 8.15 -6.51
CA THR A 96 6.04 8.85 -5.87
C THR A 96 6.44 9.41 -4.50
N ASP A 97 7.08 8.61 -3.66
CA ASP A 97 7.58 9.06 -2.34
C ASP A 97 8.61 10.18 -2.48
N SER A 98 9.49 10.13 -3.49
CA SER A 98 10.44 11.21 -3.75
C SER A 98 9.72 12.51 -4.15
N ALA A 99 8.69 12.43 -4.99
CA ALA A 99 7.90 13.59 -5.39
C ALA A 99 7.18 14.20 -4.18
N ASP A 100 6.55 13.36 -3.33
CA ASP A 100 5.85 13.80 -2.12
C ASP A 100 6.81 14.47 -1.12
N ARG A 101 8.02 13.93 -0.96
CA ARG A 101 9.07 14.52 -0.12
C ARG A 101 9.54 15.87 -0.65
N LEU A 102 9.72 16.02 -1.96
CA LEU A 102 10.09 17.30 -2.57
C LEU A 102 8.99 18.34 -2.37
N PHE A 103 7.73 17.94 -2.50
CA PHE A 103 6.59 18.81 -2.22
C PHE A 103 6.53 19.23 -0.74
N SER A 104 6.73 18.28 0.18
CA SER A 104 6.80 18.57 1.62
C SER A 104 7.97 19.50 1.96
N LEU A 105 9.14 19.27 1.37
CA LEU A 105 10.32 20.11 1.56
C LEU A 105 10.08 21.53 1.07
N HIS A 106 9.39 21.71 -0.06
CA HIS A 106 9.03 23.02 -0.57
C HIS A 106 8.24 23.82 0.47
N GLY A 107 7.21 23.22 1.08
CA GLY A 107 6.48 23.86 2.17
C GLY A 107 7.37 24.20 3.37
N GLN A 108 8.26 23.29 3.77
CA GLN A 108 9.19 23.54 4.88
C GLN A 108 10.17 24.69 4.60
N MET A 109 10.61 24.85 3.34
CA MET A 109 11.49 25.95 2.94
C MET A 109 10.80 27.32 3.06
N GLU A 110 9.50 27.40 2.80
CA GLU A 110 8.74 28.65 2.99
C GLU A 110 8.74 29.08 4.46
N TRP A 111 8.57 28.14 5.39
CA TRP A 111 8.66 28.40 6.83
C TRP A 111 10.08 28.73 7.30
N ALA A 112 11.09 28.10 6.70
CA ALA A 112 12.50 28.38 7.03
C ALA A 112 12.99 29.72 6.49
N ARG A 113 12.29 30.31 5.51
CA ARG A 113 12.65 31.60 4.93
C ARG A 113 12.41 32.71 5.95
N ALA A 114 13.47 33.42 6.33
CA ALA A 114 13.33 34.62 7.15
C ALA A 114 12.42 35.64 6.42
N PRO A 115 11.42 36.23 7.09
CA PRO A 115 10.61 37.27 6.49
C PRO A 115 11.49 38.46 6.15
N LEU A 116 11.07 39.23 5.13
CA LEU A 116 11.70 40.52 4.86
C LEU A 116 11.33 41.46 6.01
N PHE A 117 12.29 41.74 6.88
CA PHE A 117 12.08 42.64 8.01
C PHE A 117 12.02 44.10 7.54
N ASP A 118 11.02 44.85 8.00
CA ASP A 118 10.89 46.30 7.75
C ASP A 118 11.86 47.08 8.65
N LEU A 119 13.14 47.11 8.26
CA LEU A 119 14.17 47.84 9.00
C LEU A 119 13.93 49.36 9.04
N PRO A 120 13.54 50.04 7.94
CA PRO A 120 13.28 51.47 7.98
C PRO A 120 12.13 51.83 8.93
N GLY A 121 11.04 51.07 8.89
CA GLY A 121 9.91 51.28 9.80
C GLY A 121 10.26 50.98 11.26
N ALA A 122 11.05 49.94 11.53
CA ALA A 122 11.57 49.67 12.87
C ALA A 122 12.47 50.81 13.38
N LEU A 123 13.29 51.40 12.51
CA LEU A 123 14.14 52.54 12.84
C LEU A 123 13.32 53.80 13.14
N ASP A 124 12.25 54.06 12.38
CA ASP A 124 11.35 55.19 12.60
C ASP A 124 10.66 55.10 13.97
N VAL A 125 10.19 53.91 14.35
CA VAL A 125 9.61 53.69 15.69
C VAL A 125 10.67 53.87 16.77
N LEU A 126 11.88 53.33 16.56
CA LEU A 126 12.95 53.38 17.55
C LEU A 126 13.50 54.79 17.77
N CYS A 127 13.76 55.55 16.70
CA CYS A 127 14.36 56.87 16.76
C CYS A 127 13.33 57.99 16.95
N ASN A 128 12.16 57.88 16.31
CA ASN A 128 11.16 58.97 16.26
C ASN A 128 9.88 58.65 17.01
N GLY A 129 9.70 57.41 17.51
CA GLY A 129 8.47 56.99 18.21
C GLY A 129 7.24 56.93 17.30
N ARG A 130 7.41 56.87 15.97
CA ARG A 130 6.34 56.93 14.97
C ARG A 130 6.56 55.87 13.89
N TYR A 131 5.49 55.44 13.22
CA TYR A 131 5.56 54.51 12.08
C TYR A 131 4.93 55.17 10.85
N SER A 132 5.74 55.82 10.03
CA SER A 132 5.29 56.65 8.88
C SER A 132 4.61 55.88 7.75
N CYS A 133 4.83 54.57 7.64
CA CYS A 133 4.17 53.70 6.66
C CYS A 133 2.74 53.28 7.03
N LEU A 134 2.24 53.70 8.21
CA LEU A 134 0.89 53.37 8.65
C LEU A 134 -0.16 54.17 7.85
N PRO A 135 -1.15 53.53 7.21
CA PRO A 135 -2.29 54.24 6.64
C PRO A 135 -3.03 55.04 7.72
N ALA A 136 -3.33 56.31 7.42
CA ALA A 136 -3.97 57.23 8.37
C ALA A 136 -5.30 56.71 8.94
N ALA A 137 -6.03 55.89 8.17
CA ALA A 137 -7.30 55.29 8.59
C ALA A 137 -7.20 54.38 9.84
N ILE A 138 -6.00 53.89 10.19
CA ILE A 138 -5.80 53.08 11.41
C ILE A 138 -5.82 53.93 12.67
N ALA A 139 -5.45 55.22 12.59
CA ALA A 139 -5.47 56.13 13.73
C ALA A 139 -6.89 56.37 14.27
N ASP A 140 -7.92 56.17 13.44
CA ASP A 140 -9.33 56.31 13.82
C ASP A 140 -9.87 55.12 14.62
N VAL A 141 -9.19 53.95 14.53
CA VAL A 141 -9.62 52.70 15.16
C VAL A 141 -8.75 52.34 16.37
N ALA A 142 -7.50 52.81 16.42
CA ALA A 142 -6.58 52.51 17.50
C ALA A 142 -7.00 53.19 18.82
N PRO A 143 -7.04 52.46 19.96
CA PRO A 143 -7.28 53.08 21.26
C PRO A 143 -6.15 54.07 21.56
N ARG A 144 -6.49 55.32 21.86
CA ARG A 144 -5.51 56.34 22.24
C ARG A 144 -4.79 55.87 23.51
N LEU A 145 -3.50 55.56 23.39
CA LEU A 145 -2.65 55.29 24.54
C LEU A 145 -2.57 56.57 25.39
N ALA A 146 -2.84 56.43 26.69
CA ALA A 146 -2.77 57.54 27.62
C ALA A 146 -1.35 58.12 27.68
N PRO A 147 -1.18 59.45 27.76
CA PRO A 147 0.13 60.07 27.84
C PRO A 147 0.78 59.74 29.19
N GLY A 148 1.82 58.91 29.22
CA GLY A 148 2.64 58.72 30.42
C GLY A 148 3.27 57.34 30.68
N VAL A 149 3.49 56.49 29.68
CA VAL A 149 4.27 55.26 29.87
C VAL A 149 5.43 55.24 28.87
N VAL A 150 6.53 55.89 29.26
CA VAL A 150 7.91 55.59 28.89
C VAL A 150 8.71 55.64 30.19
#